data_AF-A0A7C3Z2S3-F1
#
_entry.id   AF-A0A7C3Z2S3-F1
#
_cell.length_a   1.000
_cell.length_b   1.000
_cell.length_c   1.000
_cell.angle_alpha   90.00
_cell.angle_beta   90.00
_cell.angle_gamma   90.00
#
_symmetry.space_group_name_H-M   'P 1'
#
loop_
_entity.id
_entity.type
_entity.pdbx_description
1 polymer ?
#
loop_
_entity_poly.entity_id
_entity_poly.type
_entity_poly.pdbx_seq_one_letter_code
_entity_poly.pdbx_strand_id
1 'polypeptide(L)'
;MKKREGFTLLELMVVIFILGVLVSMQVPNFGLIRERARQTAVKANMRYVQVAIETFFLERGYYADDFYEDGYGYIFPGGVYEQKLGRFPTNPYTGQEMTPEDFNEEDYDSKEECSDTRENGPNDLWGYDPGQMRYGAYYPTGMSEPSNWGLVGFNGAGVSIRSWTPDGEVVIFVLHN
;
A
#
# COMPACT_ATOMS: atom_id res chain seq x y z
N MET A 1 -20.87 -63.65 21.12
CA MET A 1 -19.60 -62.89 21.18
C MET A 1 -19.33 -62.32 19.79
N LYS A 2 -19.35 -60.99 19.60
CA LYS A 2 -18.96 -60.39 18.32
C LYS A 2 -17.43 -60.47 18.18
N LYS A 3 -16.92 -61.10 17.12
CA LYS A 3 -15.49 -61.06 16.80
C LYS A 3 -15.11 -59.61 16.51
N ARG A 4 -14.06 -59.12 17.16
CA ARG A 4 -13.44 -57.84 16.83
C ARG A 4 -12.55 -58.09 15.62
N GLU A 5 -12.87 -57.48 14.49
CA GLU A 5 -12.01 -57.48 13.32
C GLU A 5 -10.82 -56.53 13.59
N GLY A 6 -9.62 -57.02 13.35
CA GLY A 6 -8.37 -56.26 13.51
C GLY A 6 -8.03 -55.52 12.23
N PHE A 7 -7.35 -54.38 12.36
CA PHE A 7 -6.89 -53.56 11.24
C PHE A 7 -5.91 -54.36 10.36
N THR A 8 -6.07 -54.29 9.04
CA THR A 8 -5.15 -54.93 8.10
C THR A 8 -3.93 -54.05 7.82
N LEU A 9 -2.79 -54.68 7.51
CA LEU A 9 -1.61 -53.96 7.03
C LEU A 9 -1.91 -53.16 5.75
N LEU A 10 -2.75 -53.71 4.87
CA LEU A 10 -3.14 -53.07 3.62
C LEU A 10 -3.92 -51.78 3.88
N GLU A 11 -4.85 -51.76 4.84
CA GLU A 11 -5.57 -50.55 5.23
C GLU A 11 -4.61 -49.47 5.74
N LEU A 12 -3.64 -49.83 6.57
CA LEU A 12 -2.65 -48.85 7.05
C LEU A 12 -1.76 -48.32 5.90
N MET A 13 -1.37 -49.19 4.96
CA MET A 13 -0.56 -48.81 3.80
C MET A 13 -1.28 -47.83 2.86
N VAL A 14 -2.55 -48.09 2.56
CA VAL A 14 -3.35 -47.19 1.73
C VAL A 14 -3.54 -45.83 2.42
N VAL A 15 -3.75 -45.83 3.75
CA VAL A 15 -3.89 -44.58 4.52
C VAL A 15 -2.61 -43.74 4.46
N ILE A 16 -1.43 -44.32 4.73
CA ILE A 16 -0.17 -43.55 4.67
C ILE A 16 0.18 -43.12 3.25
N PHE A 17 -0.19 -43.92 2.23
CA PHE A 17 -0.02 -43.55 0.82
C PHE A 17 -0.88 -42.33 0.47
N ILE A 18 -2.18 -42.35 0.83
CA ILE A 18 -3.09 -41.22 0.62
C ILE A 18 -2.62 -39.99 1.41
N LEU A 19 -2.21 -40.15 2.67
CA LEU A 19 -1.65 -39.05 3.47
C LEU A 19 -0.39 -38.45 2.84
N GLY A 20 0.50 -39.28 2.29
CA GLY A 20 1.69 -38.82 1.56
C GLY A 20 1.34 -38.01 0.31
N VAL A 21 0.37 -38.47 -0.49
CA VAL A 21 -0.12 -37.73 -1.67
C VAL A 21 -0.75 -36.39 -1.25
N LEU A 22 -1.60 -36.38 -0.23
CA LEU A 22 -2.27 -35.16 0.24
C LEU A 22 -1.29 -34.10 0.74
N VAL A 23 -0.29 -34.49 1.55
CA VAL A 23 0.73 -33.56 2.05
C VAL A 23 1.56 -32.96 0.91
N SER A 24 1.82 -33.71 -0.15
CA SER A 24 2.60 -33.23 -1.30
C SER A 24 1.92 -32.07 -2.06
N MET A 25 0.58 -32.05 -2.10
CA MET A 25 -0.19 -31.01 -2.81
C MET A 25 -0.47 -29.79 -1.93
N GLN A 26 -0.21 -29.88 -0.64
CA GLN A 26 -0.69 -28.92 0.35
C GLN A 26 0.45 -28.02 0.83
N VAL A 27 0.94 -27.17 -0.08
CA VAL A 27 1.84 -26.06 0.28
C VAL A 27 1.19 -24.75 -0.11
N PRO A 28 0.42 -24.10 0.79
CA PRO A 28 0.06 -22.71 0.58
C PRO A 28 1.34 -21.86 0.56
N ASN A 29 1.49 -21.02 -0.46
CA ASN A 29 2.63 -20.11 -0.55
C ASN A 29 2.43 -18.96 0.47
N PHE A 30 2.81 -19.21 1.72
CA PHE A 30 2.72 -18.25 2.82
C PHE A 30 3.43 -16.93 2.50
N GLY A 31 4.50 -16.96 1.70
CA GLY A 31 5.22 -15.76 1.26
C GLY A 31 4.33 -14.84 0.43
N LEU A 32 3.66 -15.38 -0.60
CA LEU A 32 2.74 -14.61 -1.45
C LEU A 32 1.54 -14.08 -0.67
N ILE A 33 1.01 -14.85 0.27
CA ILE A 33 -0.12 -14.42 1.11
C ILE A 33 0.31 -13.24 2.00
N ARG A 34 1.48 -13.35 2.64
CA ARG A 34 2.02 -12.28 3.48
C ARG A 34 2.31 -11.02 2.68
N GLU A 35 2.86 -11.17 1.48
CA GLU A 35 3.13 -10.04 0.59
C GLU A 35 1.84 -9.33 0.18
N ARG A 36 0.81 -10.07 -0.25
CA ARG A 36 -0.51 -9.49 -0.56
C ARG A 36 -1.12 -8.78 0.64
N ALA A 37 -1.03 -9.37 1.84
CA ALA A 37 -1.53 -8.74 3.06
C ALA A 37 -0.81 -7.41 3.36
N ARG A 38 0.51 -7.35 3.17
CA ARG A 38 1.28 -6.11 3.34
C ARG A 38 0.90 -5.07 2.29
N GLN A 39 0.75 -5.44 1.02
CA GLN A 39 0.29 -4.52 -0.02
C GLN A 39 -1.12 -3.98 0.28
N THR A 40 -2.03 -4.82 0.78
CA THR A 40 -3.35 -4.38 1.25
C THR A 40 -3.24 -3.39 2.42
N ALA A 41 -2.32 -3.61 3.35
CA ALA A 41 -2.07 -2.68 4.44
C ALA A 41 -1.50 -1.34 3.94
N VAL A 42 -0.58 -1.33 2.97
CA VAL A 42 -0.11 -0.09 2.33
C VAL A 42 -1.27 0.65 1.67
N LYS A 43 -2.13 -0.05 0.91
CA LYS A 43 -3.34 0.57 0.31
C LYS A 43 -4.26 1.20 1.37
N ALA A 44 -4.40 0.56 2.54
CA ALA A 44 -5.16 1.13 3.65
C ALA A 44 -4.49 2.37 4.25
N ASN A 45 -3.16 2.34 4.42
CA ASN A 45 -2.38 3.51 4.85
C ASN A 45 -2.50 4.67 3.86
N MET A 46 -2.50 4.40 2.55
CA MET A 46 -2.71 5.43 1.53
C MET A 46 -4.09 6.08 1.67
N ARG A 47 -5.15 5.30 1.94
CA ARG A 47 -6.49 5.85 2.19
C ARG A 47 -6.54 6.70 3.46
N TYR A 48 -5.79 6.31 4.48
CA TYR A 48 -5.69 7.06 5.71
C TYR A 48 -5.00 8.43 5.48
N VAL A 49 -3.93 8.44 4.71
CA VAL A 49 -3.21 9.65 4.28
C VAL A 49 -4.07 10.52 3.39
N GLN A 50 -4.80 9.93 2.43
CA GLN A 50 -5.79 10.63 1.59
C GLN A 50 -6.78 11.43 2.44
N VAL A 51 -7.33 10.84 3.50
CA VAL A 51 -8.28 11.57 4.38
C VAL A 51 -7.62 12.79 5.03
N ALA A 52 -6.36 12.69 5.43
CA ALA A 52 -5.63 13.82 6.00
C ALA A 52 -5.38 14.92 4.95
N ILE A 53 -4.97 14.55 3.73
CA ILE A 53 -4.81 15.48 2.59
C ILE A 53 -6.12 16.24 2.32
N GLU A 54 -7.23 15.51 2.17
CA GLU A 54 -8.52 16.12 1.87
C GLU A 54 -9.05 16.98 3.03
N THR A 55 -8.78 16.59 4.27
CA THR A 55 -9.13 17.42 5.44
C THR A 55 -8.35 18.72 5.43
N PHE A 56 -7.06 18.69 5.09
CA PHE A 56 -6.25 19.90 4.94
C PHE A 56 -6.82 20.84 3.87
N PHE A 57 -7.19 20.30 2.71
CA PHE A 57 -7.81 21.07 1.64
C PHE A 57 -9.11 21.74 2.11
N LEU A 58 -9.95 21.03 2.87
CA LEU A 58 -11.18 21.62 3.42
C LEU A 58 -10.92 22.76 4.41
N GLU A 59 -9.80 22.74 5.13
CA GLU A 59 -9.42 23.80 6.08
C GLU A 59 -8.72 24.99 5.39
N ARG A 60 -7.94 24.74 4.33
CA ARG A 60 -7.02 25.72 3.75
C ARG A 60 -7.42 26.22 2.35
N GLY A 61 -8.17 25.42 1.60
CA GLY A 61 -8.60 25.73 0.23
C GLY A 61 -7.59 25.36 -0.86
N TYR A 62 -6.44 24.79 -0.49
CA TYR A 62 -5.39 24.31 -1.39
C TYR A 62 -4.77 23.01 -0.82
N TYR A 63 -4.07 22.24 -1.66
CA TYR A 63 -3.38 21.03 -1.22
C TYR A 63 -2.02 21.36 -0.63
N ALA A 64 -1.50 20.54 0.29
CA ALA A 64 -0.14 20.76 0.79
C ALA A 64 0.90 20.36 -0.28
N ASP A 65 2.06 20.99 -0.22
CA ASP A 65 3.26 20.59 -0.98
C ASP A 65 3.86 19.31 -0.37
N ASP A 66 4.08 19.37 0.95
CA ASP A 66 4.84 18.36 1.68
C ASP A 66 4.21 17.98 3.01
N PHE A 67 4.94 17.15 3.77
CA PHE A 67 4.59 16.75 5.13
C PHE A 67 5.30 17.54 6.25
N TYR A 68 6.37 18.28 5.96
CA TYR A 68 7.37 18.66 6.95
C TYR A 68 7.10 19.99 7.65
N GLU A 69 7.19 21.10 6.92
CA GLU A 69 7.27 22.40 7.59
C GLU A 69 5.91 22.99 7.93
N ASP A 70 4.89 22.81 7.09
CA ASP A 70 3.54 23.38 7.31
C ASP A 70 2.38 22.51 6.76
N GLY A 71 2.68 21.28 6.33
CA GLY A 71 1.74 20.37 5.65
C GLY A 71 0.61 19.77 6.50
N TYR A 72 -0.06 18.73 5.98
CA TYR A 72 -1.21 18.08 6.64
C TYR A 72 -0.83 17.10 7.77
N GLY A 73 0.45 17.01 8.14
CA GLY A 73 0.95 16.09 9.15
C GLY A 73 0.37 16.30 10.56
N TYR A 74 -0.11 17.51 10.89
CA TYR A 74 -0.76 17.79 12.18
C TYR A 74 -2.21 17.27 12.27
N ILE A 75 -2.85 16.96 11.13
CA ILE A 75 -4.23 16.47 11.07
C ILE A 75 -4.32 15.03 11.59
N PHE A 76 -3.22 14.30 11.53
CA PHE A 76 -3.13 12.96 12.09
C PHE A 76 -3.39 12.97 13.62
N PRO A 77 -3.90 11.87 14.20
CA PRO A 77 -4.26 11.81 15.60
C PRO A 77 -3.13 12.21 16.54
N GLY A 78 -3.42 13.14 17.45
CA GLY A 78 -2.46 13.63 18.44
C GLY A 78 -1.47 14.68 17.90
N GLY A 79 -1.69 15.16 16.67
CA GLY A 79 -1.02 16.33 16.12
C GLY A 79 -1.61 17.64 16.63
N VAL A 80 -0.82 18.70 16.54
CA VAL A 80 -1.14 20.06 16.95
C VAL A 80 -0.53 21.01 15.91
N TYR A 81 -1.36 21.86 15.32
CA TYR A 81 -0.95 22.82 14.30
C TYR A 81 0.26 23.65 14.74
N GLU A 82 1.26 23.80 13.85
CA GLU A 82 2.55 24.51 14.07
C GLU A 82 3.38 24.04 15.29
N GLN A 83 3.02 22.92 15.92
CA GLN A 83 3.68 22.46 17.15
C GLN A 83 4.13 21.02 17.07
N LYS A 84 3.31 20.14 16.48
CA LYS A 84 3.53 18.71 16.58
C LYS A 84 2.81 17.94 15.47
N LEU A 85 3.55 17.09 14.78
CA LEU A 85 2.96 16.12 13.87
C LEU A 85 2.14 15.07 14.63
N GLY A 86 1.06 14.60 14.01
CA GLY A 86 0.26 13.51 14.53
C GLY A 86 0.91 12.15 14.30
N ARG A 87 0.21 11.11 14.74
CA ARG A 87 0.68 9.73 14.60
C ARG A 87 0.40 9.22 13.19
N PHE A 88 1.46 8.92 12.47
CA PHE A 88 1.40 8.36 11.13
C PHE A 88 1.02 6.87 11.18
N PRO A 89 0.55 6.31 10.05
CA PRO A 89 0.30 4.87 9.97
C PRO A 89 1.58 4.06 10.15
N THR A 90 1.44 2.76 10.42
CA THR A 90 2.59 1.84 10.56
C THR A 90 2.98 1.26 9.20
N ASN A 91 4.27 1.27 8.87
CA ASN A 91 4.78 0.59 7.67
C ASN A 91 4.66 -0.93 7.86
N PRO A 92 3.92 -1.65 7.01
CA PRO A 92 3.66 -3.09 7.18
C PRO A 92 4.86 -4.01 6.87
N TYR A 93 5.93 -3.45 6.30
CA TYR A 93 7.17 -4.17 6.01
C TYR A 93 8.16 -4.08 7.17
N THR A 94 8.29 -2.91 7.81
CA THR A 94 9.21 -2.68 8.94
C THR A 94 8.56 -2.86 10.31
N GLY A 95 7.24 -2.67 10.40
CA GLY A 95 6.49 -2.64 11.66
C GLY A 95 6.70 -1.37 12.49
N GLN A 96 7.35 -0.35 11.92
CA GLN A 96 7.60 0.93 12.57
C GLN A 96 6.54 1.96 12.17
N GLU A 97 6.28 2.92 13.06
CA GLU A 97 5.49 4.11 12.71
C GLU A 97 6.19 4.84 11.56
N MET A 98 5.45 5.18 10.52
CA MET A 98 5.99 5.93 9.40
C MET A 98 6.40 7.32 9.87
N THR A 99 7.36 7.89 9.17
CA THR A 99 7.82 9.26 9.35
C THR A 99 7.59 10.02 8.05
N PRO A 100 7.65 11.36 8.04
CA PRO A 100 7.64 12.12 6.80
C PRO A 100 8.69 11.65 5.76
N GLU A 101 9.82 11.06 6.17
CA GLU A 101 10.82 10.46 5.25
C GLU A 101 10.27 9.25 4.46
N ASP A 102 9.24 8.57 4.98
CA ASP A 102 8.58 7.47 4.28
C ASP A 102 7.59 7.94 3.20
N PHE A 103 7.41 9.26 3.09
CA PHE A 103 6.59 9.91 2.09
C PHE A 103 7.50 10.76 1.21
N ASN A 104 7.99 10.19 0.10
CA ASN A 104 8.79 10.98 -0.83
C ASN A 104 7.89 12.00 -1.52
N GLU A 105 8.31 13.25 -1.51
CA GLU A 105 7.64 14.34 -2.19
C GLU A 105 8.22 14.52 -3.58
N GLU A 106 7.37 14.59 -4.59
CA GLU A 106 7.77 14.98 -5.93
C GLU A 106 6.65 15.72 -6.66
N ASP A 107 6.96 16.93 -7.12
CA ASP A 107 6.07 17.68 -7.98
C ASP A 107 5.78 16.95 -9.30
N TYR A 108 4.52 17.05 -9.73
CA TYR A 108 4.11 16.64 -11.06
C TYR A 108 4.33 17.78 -12.06
N ASP A 109 4.80 17.43 -13.26
CA ASP A 109 5.02 18.39 -14.34
C ASP A 109 3.69 18.82 -14.99
N SER A 110 2.65 17.99 -14.88
CA SER A 110 1.30 18.29 -15.38
C SER A 110 0.21 17.63 -14.55
N LYS A 111 -1.01 18.19 -14.62
CA LYS A 111 -2.19 17.65 -13.94
C LYS A 111 -2.48 16.20 -14.33
N GLU A 112 -2.21 15.84 -15.58
CA GLU A 112 -2.47 14.50 -16.10
C GLU A 112 -1.62 13.43 -15.39
N GLU A 113 -0.41 13.77 -14.95
CA GLU A 113 0.50 12.85 -14.28
C GLU A 113 -0.02 12.41 -12.90
N CYS A 114 -0.79 13.26 -12.21
CA CYS A 114 -1.42 12.89 -10.93
C CYS A 114 -2.31 11.65 -11.06
N SER A 115 -2.87 11.42 -12.25
CA SER A 115 -3.77 10.31 -12.57
C SER A 115 -3.15 9.23 -13.45
N ASP A 116 -1.86 9.32 -13.78
CA ASP A 116 -1.21 8.37 -14.68
C ASP A 116 -1.05 7.01 -14.01
N THR A 117 -1.68 5.97 -14.56
CA THR A 117 -1.59 4.60 -14.04
C THR A 117 -0.79 3.66 -14.93
N ARG A 118 -0.06 4.19 -15.92
CA ARG A 118 0.67 3.40 -16.92
C ARG A 118 1.94 2.81 -16.31
N GLU A 119 2.28 1.60 -16.75
CA GLU A 119 3.58 0.99 -16.42
C GLU A 119 4.73 1.85 -16.98
N ASN A 120 5.75 2.07 -16.16
CA ASN A 120 6.86 3.01 -16.42
C ASN A 120 6.44 4.47 -16.64
N GLY A 121 5.20 4.84 -16.28
CA GLY A 121 4.75 6.23 -16.22
C GLY A 121 5.24 6.96 -14.95
N PRO A 122 4.90 8.24 -14.78
CA PRO A 122 5.32 9.06 -13.63
C PRO A 122 5.08 8.41 -12.25
N ASN A 123 4.01 7.62 -12.13
CA ASN A 123 3.65 6.93 -10.88
C ASN A 123 4.22 5.51 -10.73
N ASP A 124 5.04 5.04 -11.68
CA ASP A 124 5.74 3.73 -11.61
C ASP A 124 7.26 3.85 -11.38
N LEU A 125 7.79 5.06 -11.46
CA LEU A 125 9.22 5.31 -11.54
C LEU A 125 9.93 5.11 -10.18
N TRP A 126 10.78 4.06 -10.12
CA TRP A 126 11.90 3.74 -9.21
C TRP A 126 11.66 3.54 -7.69
N GLY A 127 12.00 2.33 -7.20
CA GLY A 127 13.08 2.13 -6.21
C GLY A 127 12.90 2.54 -4.75
N TYR A 128 11.69 2.88 -4.31
CA TYR A 128 11.44 3.27 -2.93
C TYR A 128 11.52 2.11 -1.94
N ASP A 129 11.72 2.42 -0.67
CA ASP A 129 11.79 1.38 0.35
C ASP A 129 10.43 0.68 0.52
N PRO A 130 10.43 -0.62 0.87
CA PRO A 130 9.21 -1.37 1.09
C PRO A 130 8.22 -0.68 2.02
N GLY A 131 7.00 -0.46 1.53
CA GLY A 131 5.90 0.13 2.31
C GLY A 131 5.88 1.65 2.39
N GLN A 132 6.85 2.33 1.76
CA GLN A 132 6.81 3.77 1.59
C GLN A 132 5.68 4.19 0.64
N MET A 133 5.42 5.49 0.63
CA MET A 133 4.49 6.15 -0.27
C MET A 133 5.17 7.34 -0.94
N ARG A 134 4.71 7.71 -2.13
CA ARG A 134 5.10 8.95 -2.83
C ARG A 134 3.88 9.84 -2.88
N TYR A 135 3.98 11.05 -2.34
CA TYR A 135 2.99 12.09 -2.47
C TYR A 135 3.53 13.11 -3.47
N GLY A 136 2.73 13.47 -4.47
CA GLY A 136 3.10 14.50 -5.42
C GLY A 136 2.00 15.51 -5.60
N ALA A 137 2.38 16.77 -5.78
CA ALA A 137 1.48 17.89 -6.00
C ALA A 137 1.70 18.47 -7.40
N TYR A 138 0.67 19.07 -7.98
CA TYR A 138 0.77 19.80 -9.25
C TYR A 138 0.49 21.27 -9.05
N TYR A 139 1.43 22.09 -9.52
CA TYR A 139 1.36 23.54 -9.51
C TYR A 139 0.96 24.09 -10.88
N PRO A 140 -0.24 24.69 -11.01
CA PRO A 140 -0.59 25.39 -12.24
C PRO A 140 0.37 26.55 -12.50
N THR A 141 0.67 26.80 -13.78
CA THR A 141 1.60 27.87 -14.18
C THR A 141 1.19 29.23 -13.59
N GLY A 142 2.06 29.83 -12.79
CA GLY A 142 1.86 31.13 -12.18
C GLY A 142 1.06 31.12 -10.86
N MET A 143 0.71 29.95 -10.34
CA MET A 143 0.12 29.78 -9.01
C MET A 143 1.20 29.40 -7.99
N SER A 144 1.04 29.86 -6.74
CA SER A 144 1.92 29.49 -5.61
C SER A 144 1.39 28.32 -4.78
N GLU A 145 0.20 27.84 -5.10
CA GLU A 145 -0.51 26.79 -4.36
C GLU A 145 -0.88 25.66 -5.33
N PRO A 146 -0.74 24.39 -4.92
CA PRO A 146 -1.03 23.27 -5.79
C PRO A 146 -2.53 23.02 -5.89
N SER A 147 -2.99 22.62 -7.08
CA SER A 147 -4.41 22.37 -7.37
C SER A 147 -4.77 20.89 -7.41
N ASN A 148 -3.78 20.02 -7.59
CA ASN A 148 -3.97 18.59 -7.78
C ASN A 148 -2.88 17.81 -7.07
N TRP A 149 -3.17 16.56 -6.73
CA TRP A 149 -2.23 15.68 -6.07
C TRP A 149 -2.40 14.22 -6.50
N GLY A 150 -1.35 13.44 -6.26
CA GLY A 150 -1.32 11.98 -6.44
C GLY A 150 -0.57 11.31 -5.30
N LEU A 151 -1.00 10.12 -4.90
CA LEU A 151 -0.38 9.29 -3.87
C LEU A 151 -0.22 7.86 -4.38
N VAL A 152 1.01 7.37 -4.35
CA VAL A 152 1.38 6.02 -4.80
C VAL A 152 2.00 5.27 -3.62
N GLY A 153 1.72 3.97 -3.49
CA GLY A 153 2.33 3.11 -2.48
C GLY A 153 3.22 2.04 -3.11
N PHE A 154 4.27 1.64 -2.39
CA PHE A 154 5.28 0.70 -2.88
C PHE A 154 5.26 -0.64 -2.14
N ASN A 155 5.49 -1.72 -2.90
CA ASN A 155 5.47 -3.10 -2.40
C ASN A 155 6.81 -3.56 -1.84
N GLY A 156 6.93 -4.85 -1.48
CA GLY A 156 8.13 -5.42 -0.88
C GLY A 156 9.40 -5.39 -1.74
N ALA A 157 9.25 -5.13 -3.04
CA ALA A 157 10.34 -5.01 -3.99
C ALA A 157 10.63 -3.54 -4.36
N GLY A 158 10.00 -2.57 -3.70
CA GLY A 158 10.14 -1.14 -4.01
C GLY A 158 9.49 -0.75 -5.33
N VAL A 159 8.53 -1.55 -5.82
CA VAL A 159 7.78 -1.29 -7.05
C VAL A 159 6.39 -0.80 -6.68
N SER A 160 5.83 0.09 -7.51
CA SER A 160 4.46 0.58 -7.33
C SER A 160 3.49 -0.59 -7.15
N ILE A 161 2.52 -0.42 -6.25
CA ILE A 161 1.51 -1.44 -6.01
C ILE A 161 0.55 -1.44 -7.19
N ARG A 162 0.36 -2.61 -7.80
CA ARG A 162 -0.53 -2.78 -8.96
C ARG A 162 -1.91 -3.30 -8.56
N SER A 163 -2.89 -3.02 -9.41
CA SER A 163 -4.27 -3.48 -9.33
C SER A 163 -4.74 -3.95 -10.70
N TRP A 164 -5.93 -4.53 -10.74
CA TRP A 164 -6.56 -4.99 -11.97
C TRP A 164 -7.83 -4.20 -12.21
N THR A 165 -8.02 -3.76 -13.45
CA THR A 165 -9.32 -3.22 -13.90
C THR A 165 -10.34 -4.36 -14.05
N PRO A 166 -11.65 -4.07 -14.09
CA PRO A 166 -12.67 -5.07 -14.39
C PRO A 166 -12.43 -5.82 -15.72
N ASP A 167 -11.77 -5.16 -16.67
CA ASP A 167 -11.45 -5.69 -18.00
C ASP A 167 -10.18 -6.57 -18.00
N GLY A 168 -9.53 -6.74 -16.85
CA GLY A 168 -8.36 -7.60 -16.69
C GLY A 168 -7.03 -6.95 -17.10
N GLU A 169 -6.99 -5.63 -17.23
CA GLU A 169 -5.74 -4.90 -17.45
C GLU A 169 -5.05 -4.61 -16.12
N VAL A 170 -3.72 -4.79 -16.09
CA VAL A 170 -2.91 -4.39 -14.93
C VAL A 170 -2.69 -2.88 -15.00
N VAL A 171 -3.01 -2.20 -13.91
CA VAL A 171 -2.76 -0.77 -13.74
C VAL A 171 -2.10 -0.52 -12.40
N ILE A 172 -1.42 0.61 -12.24
CA ILE A 172 -0.88 1.01 -10.94
C ILE A 172 -2.02 1.48 -10.04
N PHE A 173 -1.93 1.17 -8.76
CA PHE A 173 -2.83 1.71 -7.75
C PHE A 173 -2.32 3.09 -7.31
N VAL A 174 -3.03 4.12 -7.73
CA VAL A 174 -2.77 5.52 -7.38
C VAL A 174 -4.05 6.11 -6.80
N LEU A 175 -3.91 6.93 -5.77
CA LEU A 175 -4.99 7.81 -5.30
C LEU A 175 -4.70 9.22 -5.77
N HIS A 176 -5.71 9.94 -6.20
CA HIS A 176 -5.61 11.33 -6.64
C HIS A 176 -6.93 12.04 -6.34
N ASN A 177 -6.94 13.37 -6.44
CA ASN A 177 -8.17 14.17 -6.35
C ASN A 177 -8.94 14.30 -7.66
#